data_AF-A0A1I5SCG4-F1
#
_entry.id   AF-A0A1I5SCG4-F1
#
_cell.length_a   1.000
_cell.length_b   1.000
_cell.length_c   1.000
_cell.angle_alpha   90.00
_cell.angle_beta   90.00
_cell.angle_gamma   90.00
#
_symmetry.space_group_name_H-M   'P 1'
#
loop_
_entity.id
_entity.type
_entity.pdbx_description
1 polymer ?
#
loop_
_entity_poly.entity_id
_entity_poly.type
_entity_poly.pdbx_seq_one_letter_code
_entity_poly.pdbx_strand_id
1 'polypeptide(L)'
;MNQLFWGFFFIFVNFNLNINAHTLNILPPFVGYLFLLQGMRSLETESGLFQTPRPFAVAMAVYTGLVWLGDLLGILSNGSWLETILGGISAAVSLYVSWSVIQGVRDIEKCRGTELNGAAMQRAWAVLAVAEITCYAMLFLVPAMAVVGAVASLVGIIMMLVAFWRGKKLYERIPPLSAPGPEL
;
A
#
# COMPACT_ATOMS: atom_id res chain seq x y z
N MET A 1 -4.70 -9.91 -9.24
CA MET A 1 -4.77 -8.42 -9.08
C MET A 1 -5.78 -7.92 -8.04
N ASN A 2 -6.95 -8.56 -7.85
CA ASN A 2 -7.96 -8.07 -6.89
C ASN A 2 -7.44 -7.98 -5.44
N GLN A 3 -6.62 -8.94 -5.02
CA GLN A 3 -5.99 -8.95 -3.70
C GLN A 3 -4.98 -7.81 -3.49
N LEU A 4 -4.23 -7.41 -4.54
CA LEU A 4 -3.31 -6.25 -4.42
C LEU A 4 -4.07 -4.95 -4.19
N PHE A 5 -5.20 -4.75 -4.88
CA PHE A 5 -6.06 -3.58 -4.67
C PHE A 5 -6.59 -3.51 -3.24
N TRP A 6 -7.14 -4.62 -2.72
CA TRP A 6 -7.60 -4.69 -1.34
C TRP A 6 -6.47 -4.52 -0.34
N GLY A 7 -5.27 -5.02 -0.65
CA GLY A 7 -4.08 -4.82 0.18
C GLY A 7 -3.72 -3.34 0.33
N PHE A 8 -3.63 -2.61 -0.79
CA PHE A 8 -3.38 -1.18 -0.76
C PHE A 8 -4.50 -0.38 -0.11
N PHE A 9 -5.75 -0.79 -0.31
CA PHE A 9 -6.89 -0.17 0.36
C PHE A 9 -6.71 -0.22 1.88
N PHE A 10 -6.45 -1.39 2.45
CA PHE A 10 -6.28 -1.52 3.91
C PHE A 10 -5.00 -0.89 4.47
N ILE A 11 -3.91 -0.83 3.70
CA ILE A 11 -2.65 -0.23 4.17
C ILE A 11 -2.75 1.29 4.20
N PHE A 12 -3.28 1.88 3.14
CA PHE A 12 -3.26 3.32 2.96
C PHE A 12 -4.53 4.01 3.49
N VAL A 13 -5.69 3.38 3.37
CA VAL A 13 -6.94 3.92 3.89
C VAL A 13 -7.04 3.57 5.37
N ASN A 14 -6.70 4.55 6.21
CA ASN A 14 -6.76 4.42 7.66
C ASN A 14 -7.98 5.14 8.20
N PHE A 15 -8.83 4.44 8.94
CA PHE A 15 -10.01 5.00 9.60
C PHE A 15 -9.82 4.92 11.11
N ASN A 16 -9.24 5.97 11.66
CA ASN A 16 -9.01 6.05 13.10
C ASN A 16 -10.28 6.54 13.80
N LEU A 17 -10.86 5.68 14.64
CA LEU A 17 -11.91 6.04 15.60
C LEU A 17 -11.23 6.48 16.89
N ASN A 18 -11.46 7.74 17.27
CA ASN A 18 -10.99 8.27 18.53
C ASN A 18 -12.14 8.28 19.55
N ILE A 19 -12.02 7.49 20.61
CA ILE A 19 -12.97 7.45 21.73
C ILE A 19 -12.18 7.73 23.00
N ASN A 20 -12.36 8.94 23.55
CA ASN A 20 -11.63 9.47 24.71
C ASN A 20 -10.10 9.54 24.48
N ALA A 21 -9.34 8.61 25.07
CA ALA A 21 -7.88 8.53 24.98
C ALA A 21 -7.40 7.38 24.09
N HIS A 22 -8.33 6.57 23.56
CA HIS A 22 -8.02 5.42 22.73
C HIS A 22 -8.28 5.78 21.27
N THR A 23 -7.26 5.60 20.45
CA THR A 23 -7.35 5.72 18.99
C THR A 23 -7.27 4.32 18.42
N LEU A 24 -8.34 3.84 17.82
CA LEU A 24 -8.38 2.52 17.19
C LEU A 24 -8.59 2.68 15.70
N ASN A 25 -7.70 2.10 14.90
CA ASN A 25 -7.90 2.02 13.46
C ASN A 25 -8.89 0.91 13.13
N ILE A 26 -10.04 1.25 12.54
CA ILE A 26 -11.08 0.29 12.14
C ILE A 26 -10.55 -0.63 11.04
N LEU A 27 -9.70 -0.11 10.15
CA LEU A 27 -9.08 -0.88 9.09
C LEU A 27 -7.70 -1.33 9.56
N PRO A 28 -7.52 -2.62 9.91
CA PRO A 28 -6.25 -3.07 10.45
C PRO A 28 -5.22 -3.15 9.30
N PRO A 29 -4.11 -2.41 9.36
CA PRO A 29 -3.12 -2.38 8.28
C PRO A 29 -2.52 -3.77 8.00
N PHE A 30 -2.45 -4.62 9.04
CA PHE A 30 -1.95 -6.00 8.92
C PHE A 30 -2.76 -6.82 7.91
N VAL A 31 -4.08 -6.63 7.85
CA VAL A 31 -4.97 -7.30 6.89
C VAL A 31 -4.61 -6.87 5.47
N GLY A 32 -4.24 -5.61 5.28
CA GLY A 32 -3.78 -5.09 4.01
C GLY A 32 -2.45 -5.72 3.56
N TYR A 33 -1.49 -5.91 4.47
CA TYR A 33 -0.25 -6.63 4.15
C TYR A 33 -0.48 -8.11 3.84
N LEU A 34 -1.42 -8.78 4.52
CA LEU A 34 -1.80 -10.17 4.21
C LEU A 34 -2.42 -10.27 2.80
N PHE A 35 -3.28 -9.34 2.43
CA PHE A 35 -3.84 -9.26 1.08
C PHE A 35 -2.76 -8.94 0.04
N LEU A 36 -1.81 -8.05 0.34
CA LEU A 36 -0.65 -7.81 -0.53
C LEU A 36 0.16 -9.10 -0.71
N LEU A 37 0.45 -9.84 0.36
CA LEU A 37 1.19 -11.12 0.28
C LEU A 37 0.48 -12.13 -0.60
N GLN A 38 -0.84 -12.24 -0.48
CA GLN A 38 -1.63 -13.14 -1.31
C GLN A 38 -1.65 -12.68 -2.77
N GLY A 39 -1.78 -11.38 -3.01
CA GLY A 39 -1.75 -10.79 -4.34
C GLY A 39 -0.39 -10.96 -5.04
N MET A 40 0.70 -10.77 -4.31
CA MET A 40 2.07 -11.00 -4.80
C MET A 40 2.28 -12.49 -5.11
N ARG A 41 1.83 -13.41 -4.24
CA ARG A 41 1.92 -14.87 -4.48
C ARG A 41 1.15 -15.31 -5.73
N SER A 42 0.01 -14.69 -6.00
CA SER A 42 -0.78 -14.98 -7.20
C SER A 42 -0.14 -14.45 -8.50
N LEU A 43 0.76 -13.47 -8.41
CA LEU A 43 1.43 -12.84 -9.56
C LEU A 43 2.89 -13.26 -9.70
N GLU A 44 3.42 -13.95 -8.70
CA GLU A 44 4.76 -14.55 -8.68
C GLU A 44 4.94 -15.58 -9.81
N THR A 45 3.86 -16.24 -10.22
CA THR A 45 3.85 -17.14 -11.38
C THR A 45 4.11 -16.40 -12.70
N GLU A 46 3.92 -15.07 -12.73
CA GLU A 46 4.12 -14.24 -13.92
C GLU A 46 5.38 -13.36 -13.87
N SER A 47 5.88 -12.97 -12.69
CA SER A 47 7.13 -12.21 -12.55
C SER A 47 7.87 -12.53 -11.24
N GLY A 48 9.17 -12.79 -11.35
CA GLY A 48 10.06 -13.07 -10.22
C GLY A 48 10.33 -11.88 -9.29
N LEU A 49 10.01 -10.65 -9.72
CA LEU A 49 10.21 -9.44 -8.92
C LEU A 49 9.33 -9.38 -7.66
N PHE A 50 8.29 -10.21 -7.59
CA PHE A 50 7.40 -10.31 -6.43
C PHE A 50 7.98 -11.12 -5.25
N GLN A 51 9.14 -11.78 -5.42
CA GLN A 51 9.79 -12.53 -4.34
C GLN A 51 10.55 -11.63 -3.35
N THR A 52 11.14 -10.53 -3.82
CA THR A 52 11.97 -9.63 -3.00
C THR A 52 11.21 -8.87 -1.90
N PRO A 53 10.01 -8.28 -2.15
CA PRO A 53 9.30 -7.50 -1.12
C PRO A 53 8.53 -8.36 -0.09
N ARG A 54 8.48 -9.68 -0.28
CA ARG A 54 7.68 -10.61 0.51
C ARG A 54 8.05 -10.65 2.00
N PRO A 55 9.32 -10.87 2.41
CA PRO A 55 9.68 -10.87 3.82
C PRO A 55 9.39 -9.52 4.49
N PHE A 56 9.50 -8.41 3.77
CA PHE A 56 9.16 -7.08 4.27
C PHE A 56 7.66 -6.93 4.54
N ALA A 57 6.80 -7.42 3.63
CA ALA A 57 5.35 -7.40 3.85
C ALA A 57 4.92 -8.31 5.02
N VAL A 58 5.58 -9.47 5.22
CA VAL A 58 5.32 -10.33 6.41
C VAL A 58 5.74 -9.61 7.69
N ALA A 59 6.94 -9.02 7.71
CA ALA A 59 7.42 -8.29 8.88
C ALA A 59 6.49 -7.12 9.24
N MET A 60 6.02 -6.37 8.23
CA MET A 60 5.05 -5.30 8.41
C MET A 60 3.68 -5.79 8.88
N ALA A 61 3.20 -6.94 8.39
CA ALA A 61 1.95 -7.53 8.86
C ALA A 61 2.03 -7.87 10.37
N VAL A 62 3.12 -8.48 10.81
CA VAL A 62 3.33 -8.81 12.23
C VAL A 62 3.46 -7.54 13.06
N TYR A 63 4.28 -6.58 12.62
CA TYR A 63 4.50 -5.32 13.31
C TYR A 63 3.18 -4.53 13.47
N THR A 64 2.47 -4.29 12.37
CA THR A 64 1.20 -3.55 12.41
C THR A 64 0.09 -4.29 13.14
N GLY A 65 0.14 -5.63 13.18
CA GLY A 65 -0.76 -6.44 14.00
C GLY A 65 -0.51 -6.25 15.50
N LEU A 66 0.75 -6.23 15.93
CA LEU A 66 1.12 -5.97 17.33
C LEU A 66 0.74 -4.55 17.77
N VAL A 67 1.01 -3.55 16.91
CA VAL A 67 0.61 -2.16 17.17
C VAL A 67 -0.91 -2.06 17.30
N TRP A 68 -1.65 -2.59 16.32
CA TRP A 68 -3.11 -2.56 16.35
C TRP A 68 -3.71 -3.27 17.58
N LEU A 69 -3.13 -4.40 18.01
CA LEU A 69 -3.54 -5.08 19.24
C LEU A 69 -3.25 -4.24 20.49
N GLY A 70 -2.12 -3.53 20.52
CA GLY A 70 -1.78 -2.63 21.61
C GLY A 70 -2.70 -1.42 21.69
N ASP A 71 -3.12 -0.88 20.55
CA ASP A 71 -4.13 0.18 20.44
C ASP A 71 -5.52 -0.31 20.90
N LEU A 72 -5.89 -1.53 20.50
CA LEU A 72 -7.16 -2.17 20.90
C LEU A 72 -7.26 -2.38 22.42
N LEU A 73 -6.14 -2.76 23.05
CA LEU A 73 -6.08 -2.97 24.50
C LEU A 73 -5.83 -1.66 25.26
N GLY A 74 -5.58 -0.55 24.57
CA GLY A 74 -5.25 0.73 25.18
C GLY A 74 -3.94 0.73 25.96
N ILE A 75 -3.04 -0.22 25.67
CA ILE A 75 -1.75 -0.40 26.35
C ILE A 75 -0.69 0.51 25.71
N LEU A 76 -0.83 0.84 24.43
CA LEU A 76 0.06 1.77 23.73
C LEU A 76 -0.34 3.21 24.07
N SER A 77 0.54 3.88 24.80
CA SER A 77 0.38 5.27 25.20
C SER A 77 0.85 6.20 24.08
N ASN A 78 -0.11 6.81 23.38
CA ASN A 78 0.12 7.81 22.35
C ASN A 78 1.04 8.95 22.85
N GLY A 79 2.21 9.13 22.23
CA GLY A 79 3.02 10.33 22.40
C GLY A 79 4.50 10.14 22.75
N SER A 80 5.02 8.90 22.66
CA SER A 80 6.48 8.69 22.79
C SER A 80 7.21 9.04 21.50
N TRP A 81 8.37 9.70 21.58
CA TRP A 81 9.23 9.98 20.41
C TRP A 81 9.58 8.71 19.60
N LEU A 82 9.59 7.55 20.27
CA LEU A 82 9.73 6.23 19.64
C LEU A 82 8.60 5.92 18.67
N GLU A 83 7.36 6.30 18.97
CA GLU A 83 6.21 6.07 18.09
C GLU A 83 6.32 6.91 16.82
N THR A 84 6.82 8.15 16.92
CA THR A 84 7.06 9.00 15.74
C THR A 84 8.11 8.40 14.81
N ILE A 85 9.20 7.85 15.37
CA ILE A 85 10.25 7.19 14.57
C ILE A 85 9.74 5.90 13.96
N LEU A 86 9.05 5.08 14.76
CA LEU A 86 8.46 3.83 14.31
C LEU A 86 7.41 4.06 13.22
N GLY A 87 6.58 5.09 13.35
CA GLY A 87 5.66 5.56 12.34
C GLY A 87 6.39 5.94 11.05
N GLY A 88 7.49 6.69 11.14
CA GLY A 88 8.30 7.07 9.98
C GLY A 88 8.93 5.86 9.27
N ILE A 89 9.47 4.90 10.03
CA ILE A 89 10.00 3.64 9.48
C ILE A 89 8.88 2.85 8.80
N SER A 90 7.71 2.75 9.43
CA SER A 90 6.55 2.03 8.88
C SER A 90 6.08 2.64 7.55
N ALA A 91 6.06 3.97 7.45
CA ALA A 91 5.74 4.71 6.24
C ALA A 91 6.77 4.45 5.13
N ALA A 92 8.06 4.55 5.46
CA ALA A 92 9.15 4.27 4.52
C ALA A 92 9.09 2.83 3.95
N VAL A 93 8.85 1.83 4.81
CA VAL A 93 8.70 0.44 4.38
C VAL A 93 7.44 0.26 3.54
N SER A 94 6.33 0.91 3.89
CA SER A 94 5.09 0.88 3.10
C SER A 94 5.27 1.45 1.70
N LEU A 95 5.97 2.59 1.59
CA LEU A 95 6.34 3.21 0.32
C LEU A 95 7.22 2.27 -0.52
N TYR A 96 8.20 1.62 0.10
CA TYR A 96 9.08 0.66 -0.57
C TYR A 96 8.32 -0.57 -1.09
N VAL A 97 7.47 -1.17 -0.26
CA VAL A 97 6.61 -2.29 -0.66
C VAL A 97 5.69 -1.87 -1.80
N SER A 98 5.10 -0.67 -1.72
CA SER A 98 4.24 -0.14 -2.77
C SER A 98 4.98 0.07 -4.08
N TRP A 99 6.18 0.63 -4.05
CA TRP A 99 7.03 0.81 -5.23
C TRP A 99 7.39 -0.53 -5.88
N SER A 100 7.76 -1.52 -5.07
CA SER A 100 8.13 -2.85 -5.54
C SER A 100 6.97 -3.55 -6.26
N VAL A 101 5.75 -3.43 -5.72
CA VAL A 101 4.54 -3.97 -6.36
C VAL A 101 4.24 -3.27 -7.69
N ILE A 102 4.38 -1.95 -7.76
CA ILE A 102 4.18 -1.19 -9.02
C ILE A 102 5.21 -1.61 -10.08
N GLN A 103 6.47 -1.81 -9.68
CA GLN A 103 7.50 -2.31 -10.59
C GLN A 103 7.18 -3.73 -11.08
N GLY A 104 6.69 -4.61 -10.19
CA GLY A 104 6.22 -5.93 -10.59
C GLY A 104 5.06 -5.88 -11.60
N VAL A 105 4.12 -4.94 -11.44
CA VAL A 105 3.04 -4.74 -12.43
C VAL A 105 3.60 -4.23 -13.77
N ARG A 106 4.53 -3.27 -13.76
CA ARG A 106 5.18 -2.76 -14.98
C ARG A 106 6.03 -3.81 -15.69
N ASP A 107 6.59 -4.77 -14.96
CA ASP A 107 7.31 -5.89 -15.53
C ASP A 107 6.36 -6.85 -16.26
N ILE A 108 5.20 -7.14 -15.66
CA ILE A 108 4.12 -7.90 -16.32
C ILE A 108 3.63 -7.17 -17.59
N GLU A 109 3.50 -5.84 -17.58
CA GLU A 109 3.17 -5.06 -18.80
C GLU A 109 4.17 -5.31 -19.93
N LYS A 110 5.47 -5.33 -19.61
CA LYS A 110 6.53 -5.56 -20.59
C LYS A 110 6.55 -7.00 -21.09
N CYS A 111 6.40 -7.98 -20.19
CA CYS A 111 6.39 -9.40 -20.55
C CYS A 111 5.17 -9.80 -21.38
N ARG A 112 3.99 -9.23 -21.09
CA ARG A 112 2.74 -9.48 -21.83
C ARG A 112 2.48 -8.50 -22.97
N GLY A 113 3.31 -7.47 -23.15
CA GLY A 113 3.13 -6.43 -24.18
C GLY A 113 1.80 -5.68 -24.07
N THR A 114 1.20 -5.60 -22.88
CA THR A 114 -0.14 -4.99 -22.66
C THR A 114 -0.03 -3.86 -21.65
N GLU A 115 -0.65 -2.71 -21.93
CA GLU A 115 -0.75 -1.61 -20.96
C GLU A 115 -1.75 -1.96 -19.84
N LEU A 116 -1.25 -2.19 -18.64
CA LEU A 116 -1.98 -2.41 -17.38
C LEU A 116 -2.06 -1.13 -16.53
N ASN A 117 -1.81 0.04 -17.14
CA ASN A 117 -1.84 1.35 -16.48
C ASN A 117 -0.74 1.56 -15.41
N GLY A 118 0.37 0.84 -15.50
CA GLY A 118 1.51 0.90 -14.57
C GLY A 118 2.18 2.27 -14.51
N ALA A 119 2.20 3.02 -15.63
CA ALA A 119 2.68 4.39 -15.67
C ALA A 119 1.84 5.35 -14.80
N ALA A 120 0.52 5.18 -14.78
CA ALA A 120 -0.35 5.97 -13.91
C ALA A 120 -0.23 5.54 -12.44
N MET A 121 -0.05 4.25 -12.16
CA MET A 121 0.22 3.76 -10.80
C MET A 121 1.50 4.38 -10.24
N GLN A 122 2.55 4.48 -11.05
CA GLN A 122 3.81 5.09 -10.62
C GLN A 122 3.69 6.60 -10.39
N ARG A 123 2.92 7.32 -11.21
CA ARG A 123 2.64 8.74 -10.97
C ARG A 123 1.86 8.94 -9.67
N ALA A 124 0.84 8.13 -9.42
CA ALA A 124 0.06 8.19 -8.18
C ALA A 124 0.92 7.90 -6.94
N TRP A 125 1.80 6.89 -7.02
CA TRP A 125 2.76 6.59 -5.97
C TRP A 125 3.76 7.73 -5.74
N ALA A 126 4.27 8.36 -6.82
CA ALA A 126 5.19 9.49 -6.68
C ALA A 126 4.54 10.68 -5.97
N VAL A 127 3.28 10.99 -6.30
CA VAL A 127 2.50 12.03 -5.59
C VAL A 127 2.34 11.69 -4.11
N LEU A 128 2.00 10.44 -3.80
CA LEU A 128 1.82 9.98 -2.43
C LEU A 128 3.13 9.99 -1.63
N ALA A 129 4.24 9.52 -2.22
CA ALA A 129 5.56 9.53 -1.59
C ALA A 129 6.05 10.95 -1.31
N VAL A 130 5.90 11.86 -2.27
CA VAL A 130 6.25 13.27 -2.08
C VAL A 130 5.38 13.89 -0.99
N ALA A 131 4.08 13.59 -0.96
CA ALA A 131 3.18 14.08 0.07
C ALA A 131 3.59 13.57 1.47
N GLU A 132 3.89 12.29 1.65
CA GLU A 132 4.32 11.74 2.93
C GLU A 132 5.66 12.31 3.40
N ILE A 133 6.68 12.35 2.53
CA ILE A 133 7.99 12.92 2.86
C ILE A 133 7.84 14.39 3.25
N THR A 134 7.05 15.15 2.48
CA THR A 134 6.77 16.56 2.77
C THR A 134 6.05 16.71 4.12
N CYS A 135 5.07 15.86 4.40
CA CYS A 135 4.32 15.89 5.66
C CYS A 135 5.23 15.58 6.86
N TYR A 136 6.08 14.56 6.77
CA TYR A 136 7.06 14.23 7.80
C TYR A 136 8.08 15.35 8.01
N ALA A 137 8.60 15.96 6.93
CA ALA A 137 9.52 17.08 7.02
C ALA A 137 8.85 18.32 7.67
N MET A 138 7.59 18.58 7.33
CA MET A 138 6.83 19.71 7.89
C MET A 138 6.41 19.51 9.35
N LEU A 139 6.27 18.26 9.81
CA LEU A 139 5.99 17.95 11.22
C LEU A 139 7.04 18.57 12.17
N PHE A 140 8.29 18.67 11.73
CA PHE A 140 9.39 19.29 12.48
C PHE A 140 9.38 20.82 12.45
N LEU A 141 8.69 21.44 11.49
CA LEU A 141 8.71 22.89 11.27
C LEU A 141 7.43 23.59 11.75
N VAL A 142 6.25 23.06 11.41
CA VAL A 142 4.95 23.68 11.71
C VAL A 142 3.86 22.61 11.91
N PRO A 143 3.43 22.33 13.16
CA PRO A 143 2.38 21.34 13.45
C PRO A 143 1.04 21.64 12.77
N ALA A 144 0.73 22.92 12.53
CA ALA A 144 -0.52 23.35 11.89
C ALA A 144 -0.64 22.92 10.40
N MET A 145 0.47 22.57 9.74
CA MET A 145 0.47 22.10 8.33
C MET A 145 0.18 20.61 8.19
N ALA A 146 0.11 19.85 9.29
CA ALA A 146 -0.18 18.42 9.27
C ALA A 146 -1.52 18.10 8.58
N VAL A 147 -2.51 19.00 8.70
CA VAL A 147 -3.82 18.84 8.03
C VAL A 147 -3.68 18.91 6.51
N VAL A 148 -2.84 19.82 5.99
CA VAL A 148 -2.61 19.96 4.54
C VAL A 148 -1.91 18.71 3.99
N GLY A 149 -0.93 18.20 4.74
CA GLY A 149 -0.26 16.94 4.41
C GLY A 149 -1.21 15.74 4.42
N ALA A 150 -2.11 15.66 5.39
CA ALA A 150 -3.14 14.61 5.47
C ALA A 150 -4.13 14.67 4.28
N VAL A 151 -4.52 15.87 3.84
CA VAL A 151 -5.36 16.03 2.64
C VAL A 151 -4.60 15.63 1.38
N ALA A 152 -3.34 16.04 1.25
CA ALA A 152 -2.51 15.69 0.10
C ALA A 152 -2.25 14.18 0.02
N SER A 153 -1.97 13.51 1.15
CA SER A 153 -1.82 12.06 1.19
C SER A 153 -3.13 11.37 0.82
N LEU A 154 -4.28 11.82 1.32
CA LEU A 154 -5.59 11.28 0.95
C LEU A 154 -5.85 11.37 -0.56
N VAL A 155 -5.51 12.48 -1.20
CA VAL A 155 -5.61 12.62 -2.67
C VAL A 155 -4.69 11.61 -3.38
N GLY A 156 -3.44 11.46 -2.92
CA GLY A 156 -2.50 10.47 -3.45
C GLY A 156 -3.02 9.04 -3.32
N ILE A 157 -3.62 8.71 -2.18
CA ILE A 157 -4.22 7.40 -1.91
C ILE A 157 -5.35 7.14 -2.91
N ILE A 158 -6.28 8.09 -3.07
CA ILE A 158 -7.39 7.97 -4.02
C ILE A 158 -6.87 7.79 -5.44
N MET A 159 -5.88 8.57 -5.87
CA MET A 159 -5.26 8.43 -7.19
C MET A 159 -4.65 7.04 -7.39
N MET A 160 -3.99 6.50 -6.36
CA MET A 160 -3.37 5.18 -6.42
C MET A 160 -4.42 4.07 -6.48
N LEU A 161 -5.48 4.15 -5.68
CA LEU A 161 -6.62 3.23 -5.73
C LEU A 161 -7.29 3.24 -7.12
N VAL A 162 -7.52 4.41 -7.69
CA VAL A 162 -8.12 4.55 -9.03
C VAL A 162 -7.20 3.95 -10.09
N ALA A 163 -5.89 4.16 -9.98
CA ALA A 163 -4.91 3.59 -10.90
C ALA A 163 -4.92 2.04 -10.84
N PHE A 164 -4.94 1.47 -9.63
CA PHE A 164 -5.04 0.02 -9.41
C PHE A 164 -6.39 -0.56 -9.87
N TRP A 165 -7.50 0.16 -9.66
CA TRP A 165 -8.81 -0.27 -10.13
C TRP A 165 -8.90 -0.30 -11.66
N ARG A 166 -8.34 0.72 -12.33
CA ARG A 166 -8.21 0.74 -13.79
C ARG A 166 -7.32 -0.39 -14.30
N GLY A 167 -6.17 -0.62 -13.66
CA GLY A 167 -5.27 -1.74 -14.01
C GLY A 167 -5.94 -3.11 -13.85
N LYS A 168 -6.72 -3.30 -12.78
CA LYS A 168 -7.53 -4.52 -12.58
C LYS A 168 -8.52 -4.71 -13.72
N LYS A 169 -9.26 -3.68 -14.10
CA LYS A 169 -10.25 -3.73 -15.19
C LYS A 169 -9.61 -4.01 -16.55
N LEU A 170 -8.36 -3.60 -16.75
CA LEU A 170 -7.57 -3.90 -17.94
C LEU A 170 -7.06 -5.35 -17.93
N TYR A 171 -6.60 -5.86 -16.79
CA TYR A 171 -6.18 -7.25 -16.65
C TYR A 171 -7.33 -8.24 -16.83
N GLU A 172 -8.52 -7.93 -16.32
CA GLU A 172 -9.73 -8.74 -16.54
C GLU A 172 -10.16 -8.81 -18.02
N ARG A 173 -9.65 -7.92 -18.89
CA ARG A 173 -9.89 -7.95 -20.33
C ARG A 173 -8.87 -8.78 -21.10
N ILE A 174 -7.78 -9.22 -20.46
CA ILE A 174 -6.78 -10.07 -21.09
C ILE A 174 -7.23 -11.54 -20.96
N PRO A 175 -7.26 -12.32 -22.04
CA PRO A 175 -7.59 -13.74 -21.96
C PRO A 175 -6.63 -14.49 -21.02
N PRO A 176 -7.10 -15.48 -20.24
CA PRO A 176 -6.21 -16.32 -19.45
C PRO A 176 -5.25 -17.09 -20.36
N LEU A 177 -4.00 -17.29 -19.92
CA LEU A 177 -2.91 -17.94 -20.66
C LEU A 177 -3.21 -19.40 -21.06
N SER A 178 -4.32 -19.98 -20.58
CA SER A 178 -4.74 -21.37 -20.80
C SER A 178 -5.90 -21.53 -21.78
N ALA A 179 -6.23 -20.52 -22.59
CA ALA A 179 -7.06 -20.77 -23.75
C ALA A 179 -6.18 -21.49 -24.80
N PRO A 180 -6.42 -22.77 -25.14
CA PRO A 180 -5.81 -23.34 -26.33
C PRO A 180 -6.15 -22.40 -27.48
N GLY A 181 -5.11 -21.93 -28.19
CA GLY A 181 -5.33 -21.13 -29.40
C GLY A 181 -6.27 -21.89 -30.33
N PRO A 182 -7.11 -21.20 -31.12
CA PRO A 182 -7.88 -21.89 -32.14
C PRO A 182 -6.88 -22.60 -33.04
N GLU A 183 -6.95 -23.94 -33.05
CA GLU A 183 -6.24 -24.76 -34.01
C GLU A 183 -6.66 -24.27 -35.40
N LEU A 184 -5.71 -23.65 -36.10
CA LEU A 184 -5.81 -23.28 -37.51
C LEU A 184 -4.99 -24.28 -38.33
#